data_AF-A0A6V7XWL4-F1
#
_entry.id   AF-A0A6V7XWL4-F1
#
_cell.length_a   1.000
_cell.length_b   1.000
_cell.length_c   1.000
_cell.angle_alpha   90.00
_cell.angle_beta   90.00
_cell.angle_gamma   90.00
#
_symmetry.space_group_name_H-M   'P 1'
#
loop_
_entity.id
_entity.type
_entity.pdbx_description
1 polymer ?
#
loop_
_entity_poly.entity_id
_entity_poly.type
_entity_poly.pdbx_seq_one_letter_code
_entity_poly.pdbx_strand_id
1 'polypeptide(L)'
;MVTWEEMLPVDRCKYGLIKSNWAGEVELVHRIWSTPTQDFVLSWKEPKRIIDCGIRALVVSDQGLAINEAQYNRLIEMGTRNRRGLVSGAIMAGADTAGSFGAIRALNRTLAAIAKENCLQKSQRMAELTRRFAKNPEGAAFILLNRTVQARWAADGLLQTWECVPIPMGEIKFRKSKLTDGCFQFAPVNTTILGRPFTGFLDPVTLVLSDTSPKGPCEKFQIHYFRIPLQEGEGGWKVFSVDQTTGEAPTNVP
;
A
#
# COMPACT_ATOMS: atom_id res chain seq x y z
N MET A 1 55.43 37.84 22.47
CA MET A 1 55.38 36.36 22.54
C MET A 1 53.94 36.01 22.86
N VAL A 2 53.19 35.54 21.86
CA VAL A 2 51.74 35.28 21.95
C VAL A 2 51.58 33.78 22.17
N THR A 3 51.04 33.38 23.31
CA THR A 3 50.71 31.98 23.63
C THR A 3 49.24 31.75 23.32
N TRP A 4 48.97 30.85 22.38
CA TRP A 4 47.62 30.36 22.09
C TRP A 4 47.39 29.11 22.94
N GLU A 5 46.39 29.14 23.81
CA GLU A 5 45.86 27.94 24.45
C GLU A 5 44.79 27.39 23.50
N GLU A 6 45.07 26.26 22.85
CA GLU A 6 44.14 25.62 21.91
C GLU A 6 42.84 25.25 22.62
N MET A 7 41.82 26.09 22.48
CA MET A 7 40.45 25.70 22.78
C MET A 7 39.97 24.76 21.68
N LEU A 8 39.92 23.46 21.97
CA LEU A 8 39.33 22.46 21.08
C LEU A 8 37.87 22.84 20.75
N PRO A 9 37.39 22.61 19.51
CA PRO A 9 36.10 23.10 19.06
C PRO A 9 34.95 22.36 19.76
N VAL A 10 34.04 23.13 20.37
CA VAL A 10 32.84 22.66 21.10
C VAL A 10 31.78 22.04 20.17
N ASP A 11 31.96 22.12 18.85
CA ASP A 11 30.96 21.77 17.83
C ASP A 11 30.89 20.28 17.40
N ARG A 12 31.45 19.34 18.18
CA ARG A 12 31.44 17.90 17.83
C ARG A 12 30.99 16.95 18.94
N CYS A 13 30.39 17.46 20.01
CA CYS A 13 29.85 16.61 21.07
C CYS A 13 28.52 15.99 20.64
N LYS A 14 28.41 14.66 20.70
CA LYS A 14 27.17 13.94 20.39
C LYS A 14 26.17 14.01 21.55
N TYR A 15 26.61 14.31 22.77
CA TYR A 15 25.78 14.35 23.96
C TYR A 15 25.80 15.75 24.61
N GLY A 16 24.60 16.30 24.86
CA GLY A 16 24.41 17.54 25.62
C GLY A 16 24.25 17.29 27.11
N LEU A 17 24.69 18.22 27.95
CA LEU A 17 24.54 18.12 29.39
C LEU A 17 23.08 18.40 29.80
N ILE A 18 22.43 17.42 30.42
CA ILE A 18 21.15 17.62 31.10
C ILE A 18 21.46 17.97 32.56
N LYS A 19 21.20 19.21 32.98
CA LYS A 19 21.28 19.59 34.40
C LYS A 19 20.10 18.96 35.13
N SER A 20 20.34 17.88 35.86
CA SER A 20 19.39 17.30 36.82
C SER A 20 20.13 16.90 38.10
N ASN A 21 19.42 16.92 39.23
CA ASN A 21 19.94 16.40 40.48
C ASN A 21 19.87 14.87 40.44
N TRP A 22 21.01 14.22 40.21
CA TRP A 22 21.13 12.76 40.07
C TRP A 22 21.10 11.99 41.40
N ALA A 23 20.29 12.44 42.36
CA ALA A 23 20.06 11.71 43.60
C ALA A 23 19.07 10.56 43.31
N GLY A 24 19.52 9.31 43.40
CA GLY A 24 18.71 8.14 43.11
C GLY A 24 19.26 6.87 43.74
N GLU A 25 18.44 5.82 43.75
CA GLU A 25 18.78 4.50 44.30
C GLU A 25 19.26 3.57 43.17
N VAL A 26 20.20 2.68 43.49
CA VAL A 26 20.77 1.72 42.54
C VAL A 26 20.38 0.32 42.97
N GLU A 27 19.66 -0.40 42.12
CA GLU A 27 19.37 -1.82 42.33
C GLU A 27 20.32 -2.70 41.53
N LEU A 28 21.09 -3.51 42.26
CA LEU A 28 22.21 -4.28 41.72
C LEU A 28 21.81 -5.42 40.80
N VAL A 29 20.62 -6.00 40.99
CA VAL A 29 20.25 -7.27 40.34
C VAL A 29 20.13 -7.10 38.81
N HIS A 30 19.84 -5.89 38.34
CA HIS A 30 19.61 -5.61 36.91
C HIS A 30 20.42 -4.44 36.36
N ARG A 31 21.39 -3.90 37.12
CA ARG A 31 22.12 -2.65 36.76
C ARG A 31 21.13 -1.55 36.39
N ILE A 32 20.18 -1.31 37.29
CA ILE A 32 19.12 -0.32 37.11
C ILE A 32 19.36 0.83 38.10
N TRP A 33 19.28 2.06 37.60
CA TRP A 33 19.23 3.27 38.41
C TRP A 33 17.86 3.93 38.27
N SER A 34 17.28 4.29 39.40
CA SER A 34 16.03 5.04 39.46
C SER A 34 16.16 6.18 40.47
N THR A 35 15.36 7.22 40.28
CA THR A 35 15.27 8.32 41.24
C THR A 35 13.82 8.53 41.63
N PRO A 36 13.52 8.78 42.92
CA PRO A 36 12.15 9.08 43.34
C PRO A 36 11.64 10.43 42.82
N THR A 37 12.51 11.26 42.24
CA THR A 37 12.18 12.62 41.78
C THR A 37 12.03 12.75 40.28
N GLN A 38 12.31 11.69 39.50
CA GLN A 38 12.18 11.72 38.04
C GLN A 38 11.52 10.45 37.53
N ASP A 39 10.58 10.60 36.61
CA ASP A 39 9.74 9.52 36.07
C ASP A 39 10.46 8.63 35.03
N PHE A 40 11.78 8.52 35.10
CA PHE A 40 12.54 7.67 34.18
C PHE A 40 13.57 6.81 34.92
N VAL A 41 13.82 5.64 34.34
CA VAL A 41 14.71 4.62 34.86
C VAL A 41 15.81 4.37 33.84
N LEU A 42 17.06 4.25 34.31
CA LEU A 42 18.19 3.90 33.47
C LEU A 42 18.57 2.43 33.69
N SER A 43 18.79 1.68 32.61
CA SER A 43 19.29 0.31 32.69
C SER A 43 20.54 0.13 31.84
N TRP A 44 21.44 -0.76 32.28
CA TRP A 44 22.64 -1.13 31.54
C TRP A 44 22.78 -2.65 31.46
N LYS A 45 21.98 -3.28 30.59
CA LYS A 45 22.09 -4.74 30.36
C LYS A 45 23.45 -5.10 29.76
N GLU A 46 23.91 -4.31 28.79
CA GLU A 46 25.26 -4.36 28.20
C GLU A 46 25.84 -2.94 28.13
N PRO A 47 26.68 -2.52 29.11
CA PRO A 47 27.12 -1.13 29.19
C PRO A 47 28.03 -0.77 28.03
N LYS A 48 27.53 0.07 27.12
CA LYS A 48 28.33 0.59 26.01
C LYS A 48 29.11 1.82 26.47
N ARG A 49 30.44 1.72 26.40
CA ARG A 49 31.36 2.83 26.73
C ARG A 49 31.73 3.59 25.48
N ILE A 50 31.69 4.92 25.57
CA ILE A 50 32.05 5.81 24.47
C ILE A 50 32.89 6.96 25.02
N ILE A 51 33.72 7.54 24.17
CA ILE A 51 34.42 8.80 24.47
C ILE A 51 33.74 9.88 23.64
N ASP A 52 33.06 10.81 24.29
CA ASP A 52 32.45 11.97 23.64
C ASP A 52 33.41 13.16 23.64
N CYS A 53 33.46 13.86 22.51
CA CYS A 53 34.36 15.00 22.26
C CYS A 53 35.84 14.71 22.56
N GLY A 54 36.28 13.44 22.47
CA GLY A 54 37.67 13.02 22.73
C GLY A 54 38.11 13.08 24.21
N ILE A 55 37.25 13.55 25.11
CA ILE A 55 37.64 13.86 26.51
C ILE A 55 36.71 13.18 27.51
N ARG A 56 35.41 13.05 27.22
CA ARG A 56 34.41 12.58 28.17
C ARG A 56 34.17 11.08 28.02
N ALA A 57 34.66 10.29 28.96
CA ALA A 57 34.31 8.88 29.05
C ALA A 57 32.89 8.71 29.59
N LEU A 58 31.99 8.22 28.75
CA LEU A 58 30.56 8.06 29.05
C LEU A 58 30.14 6.59 28.93
N VAL A 59 29.15 6.21 29.74
CA VAL A 59 28.46 4.91 29.68
C VAL A 59 27.02 5.14 29.28
N VAL A 60 26.62 4.54 28.16
CA VAL A 60 25.29 4.71 27.56
C VAL A 60 24.33 3.65 28.09
N SER A 61 23.16 4.08 28.55
CA SER A 61 22.05 3.22 29.01
C SER A 61 21.26 2.65 27.83
N ASP A 62 20.45 1.63 28.09
CA ASP A 62 19.59 1.01 27.08
C ASP A 62 18.53 1.99 26.51
N GLN A 63 18.21 3.03 27.29
CA GLN A 63 17.31 4.13 26.92
C GLN A 63 17.99 5.19 26.03
N GLY A 64 19.31 5.11 25.82
CA GLY A 64 20.08 6.03 24.99
C GLY A 64 20.60 7.27 25.72
N LEU A 65 20.47 7.33 27.05
CA LEU A 65 21.05 8.37 27.89
C LEU A 65 22.48 7.99 28.29
N ALA A 66 23.32 8.98 28.61
CA ALA A 66 24.71 8.75 28.93
C ALA A 66 25.09 9.41 30.26
N ILE A 67 25.84 8.70 31.09
CA ILE A 67 26.42 9.22 32.34
C ILE A 67 27.94 9.09 32.30
N ASN A 68 28.65 9.87 33.12
CA ASN A 68 30.11 9.74 33.19
C ASN A 68 30.51 8.37 33.72
N GLU A 69 31.60 7.80 33.20
CA GLU A 69 32.10 6.48 33.63
C GLU A 69 32.44 6.44 35.12
N ALA A 70 33.00 7.52 35.67
CA ALA A 70 33.24 7.66 37.10
C ALA A 70 31.95 7.63 37.93
N GLN A 71 30.84 8.18 37.41
CA GLN A 71 29.54 8.13 38.08
C GLN A 71 28.93 6.74 37.98
N TYR A 72 28.99 6.11 36.80
CA TYR A 72 28.55 4.73 36.60
C TYR A 72 29.23 3.76 37.59
N ASN A 73 30.55 3.86 37.73
CA ASN A 73 31.30 3.00 38.66
C ASN A 73 30.87 3.22 40.12
N ARG A 74 30.66 4.48 40.54
CA ARG A 74 30.12 4.78 41.87
C ARG A 74 28.72 4.20 42.09
N LEU A 75 27.85 4.24 41.08
CA LEU A 75 26.50 3.67 41.17
C LEU A 75 26.57 2.15 41.39
N ILE A 76 27.39 1.45 40.62
CA ILE A 76 27.60 0.00 40.77
C ILE A 76 28.19 -0.34 42.15
N GLU A 77 29.17 0.43 42.62
CA GLU A 77 29.76 0.26 43.95
C GLU A 77 28.74 0.47 45.08
N MET A 78 27.90 1.51 45.00
CA MET A 78 26.86 1.76 46.01
C MET A 78 25.84 0.63 46.09
N GLY A 79 25.44 0.08 44.93
CA GLY A 79 24.52 -1.06 44.88
C GLY A 79 25.10 -2.30 45.61
N THR A 80 26.42 -2.51 45.59
CA THR A 80 27.06 -3.66 46.28
C THR A 80 27.03 -3.61 47.79
N ARG A 81 26.84 -2.44 48.40
CA ARG A 81 26.87 -2.27 49.86
C ARG A 81 25.51 -2.44 50.54
N ASN A 82 24.39 -2.22 49.84
CA ASN A 82 23.04 -2.32 50.41
C ASN A 82 22.30 -3.57 49.91
N ARG A 83 22.45 -4.70 50.61
CA ARG A 83 21.82 -6.01 50.26
C ARG A 83 20.36 -6.19 50.73
N ARG A 84 19.61 -5.13 50.99
CA ARG A 84 18.15 -5.20 51.24
C ARG A 84 17.46 -4.14 50.39
N GLY A 85 16.77 -4.55 49.34
CA GLY A 85 16.04 -3.66 48.44
C GLY A 85 14.55 -4.00 48.47
N LEU A 86 13.74 -3.04 48.91
CA LEU A 86 12.30 -3.01 48.61
C LEU A 86 12.17 -2.56 47.15
N VAL A 87 11.46 -3.33 46.32
CA VAL A 87 11.19 -2.97 44.93
C VAL A 87 10.15 -1.86 44.91
N SER A 88 10.56 -0.64 44.56
CA SER A 88 9.63 0.47 44.33
C SER A 88 8.80 0.19 43.06
N GLY A 89 7.49 0.46 43.11
CA GLY A 89 6.58 0.27 41.95
C GLY A 89 7.02 1.04 40.70
N ALA A 90 7.80 2.12 40.86
CA ALA A 90 8.40 2.86 39.74
C ALA A 90 9.44 2.04 38.95
N ILE A 91 10.14 1.10 39.61
CA ILE A 91 11.13 0.22 38.96
C ILE A 91 10.43 -0.85 38.13
N MET A 92 9.33 -1.42 38.63
CA MET A 92 8.48 -2.32 37.83
C MET A 92 7.87 -1.58 36.64
N ALA A 93 7.34 -0.37 36.84
CA ALA A 93 6.78 0.44 35.76
C ALA A 93 7.82 0.80 34.69
N GLY A 94 9.07 1.09 35.08
CA GLY A 94 10.19 1.40 34.18
C GLY A 94 10.66 0.19 33.35
N ALA A 95 10.68 -0.99 33.94
CA ALA A 95 10.99 -2.24 33.22
C ALA A 95 9.89 -2.58 32.21
N ASP A 96 8.63 -2.34 32.58
CA ASP A 96 7.45 -2.55 31.73
C ASP A 96 7.41 -1.54 30.56
N THR A 97 7.80 -0.28 30.80
CA THR A 97 7.94 0.72 29.72
C THR A 97 9.07 0.36 28.77
N ALA A 98 10.24 -0.05 29.24
CA ALA A 98 11.36 -0.44 28.38
C ALA A 98 11.02 -1.67 27.52
N GLY A 99 10.34 -2.67 28.09
CA GLY A 99 9.79 -3.81 27.35
C GLY A 99 8.78 -3.40 26.29
N SER A 100 7.86 -2.49 26.66
CA SER A 100 6.83 -1.94 25.76
C SER A 100 7.42 -1.14 24.60
N PHE A 101 8.42 -0.28 24.85
CA PHE A 101 9.10 0.47 23.78
C PHE A 101 9.87 -0.45 22.82
N GLY A 102 10.47 -1.53 23.33
CA GLY A 102 11.11 -2.56 22.51
C GLY A 102 10.11 -3.27 21.60
N ALA A 103 8.96 -3.68 22.16
CA ALA A 103 7.87 -4.31 21.42
C ALA A 103 7.28 -3.37 20.35
N ILE A 104 7.05 -2.09 20.68
CA ILE A 104 6.54 -1.09 19.73
C ILE A 104 7.55 -0.84 18.60
N ARG A 105 8.86 -0.75 18.89
CA ARG A 105 9.89 -0.60 17.85
C ARG A 105 9.96 -1.83 16.94
N ALA A 106 9.85 -3.04 17.51
CA ALA A 106 9.81 -4.27 16.73
C ALA A 106 8.56 -4.31 15.84
N LEU A 107 7.39 -3.99 16.38
CA LEU A 107 6.14 -3.88 15.62
C LEU A 107 6.25 -2.87 14.48
N ASN A 108 6.79 -1.68 14.74
CA ASN A 108 6.98 -0.65 13.71
C ASN A 108 7.93 -1.11 12.59
N ARG A 109 8.99 -1.85 12.93
CA ARG A 109 9.90 -2.45 11.93
C ARG A 109 9.19 -3.51 11.09
N THR A 110 8.39 -4.36 11.73
CA THR A 110 7.60 -5.39 11.04
C THR A 110 6.55 -4.76 10.12
N LEU A 111 5.82 -3.74 10.59
CA LEU A 111 4.86 -2.99 9.78
C LEU A 111 5.55 -2.29 8.60
N ALA A 112 6.72 -1.69 8.81
CA ALA A 112 7.50 -1.09 7.73
C ALA A 112 7.96 -2.13 6.69
N ALA A 113 8.37 -3.32 7.14
CA ALA A 113 8.74 -4.41 6.25
C ALA A 113 7.53 -4.92 5.44
N ILE A 114 6.37 -5.10 6.09
CA ILE A 114 5.11 -5.49 5.43
C ILE A 114 4.69 -4.43 4.41
N ALA A 115 4.75 -3.14 4.77
CA ALA A 115 4.40 -2.05 3.86
C ALA A 115 5.31 -2.02 2.64
N LYS A 116 6.62 -2.23 2.83
CA LYS A 116 7.60 -2.32 1.75
C LYS A 116 7.30 -3.50 0.82
N GLU A 117 7.04 -4.68 1.37
CA GLU A 117 6.74 -5.88 0.60
C GLU A 117 5.43 -5.71 -0.20
N ASN A 118 4.38 -5.18 0.44
CA ASN A 118 3.12 -4.87 -0.24
C ASN A 118 3.30 -3.87 -1.38
N CYS A 119 4.18 -2.87 -1.21
CA CYS A 119 4.49 -1.90 -2.27
C CYS A 119 5.17 -2.58 -3.47
N LEU A 120 6.17 -3.44 -3.21
CA LEU A 120 6.88 -4.20 -4.24
C LEU A 120 5.93 -5.14 -5.00
N GLN A 121 5.10 -5.89 -4.28
CA GLN A 121 4.12 -6.80 -4.88
C GLN A 121 3.09 -6.04 -5.72
N LYS A 122 2.58 -4.90 -5.24
CA LYS A 122 1.66 -4.05 -6.02
C LYS A 122 2.31 -3.51 -7.28
N SER A 123 3.57 -3.09 -7.22
CA SER A 123 4.33 -2.61 -8.37
C SER A 123 4.51 -3.71 -9.44
N GLN A 124 4.91 -4.91 -9.03
CA GLN A 124 5.04 -6.06 -9.93
C GLN A 124 3.70 -6.46 -10.55
N ARG A 125 2.64 -6.52 -9.73
CA ARG A 125 1.29 -6.84 -10.19
C ARG A 125 0.75 -5.80 -11.17
N MET A 126 1.08 -4.52 -10.97
CA MET A 126 0.71 -3.46 -11.90
C MET A 126 1.37 -3.67 -13.27
N ALA A 127 2.66 -4.00 -13.31
CA ALA A 127 3.36 -4.29 -14.56
C ALA A 127 2.76 -5.50 -15.30
N GLU A 128 2.36 -6.54 -14.56
CA GLU A 128 1.67 -7.69 -15.14
C GLU A 128 0.27 -7.33 -15.66
N LEU A 129 -0.49 -6.54 -14.90
CA LEU A 129 -1.80 -6.03 -15.32
C LEU A 129 -1.66 -5.21 -16.61
N THR A 130 -0.67 -4.31 -16.72
CA THR A 130 -0.40 -3.55 -17.95
C THR A 130 -0.15 -4.47 -19.15
N ARG A 131 0.62 -5.56 -18.98
CA ARG A 131 0.84 -6.54 -20.05
C ARG A 131 -0.43 -7.29 -20.44
N ARG A 132 -1.25 -7.69 -19.45
CA ARG A 132 -2.53 -8.39 -19.69
C ARG A 132 -3.52 -7.49 -20.43
N PHE A 133 -3.54 -6.20 -20.12
CA PHE A 133 -4.45 -5.23 -20.74
C PHE A 133 -3.90 -4.51 -21.97
N ALA A 134 -2.67 -4.84 -22.41
CA ALA A 134 -2.13 -4.31 -23.66
C ALA A 134 -3.06 -4.56 -24.86
N LYS A 135 -3.82 -5.67 -24.84
CA LYS A 135 -4.78 -6.04 -25.88
C LYS A 135 -6.24 -5.71 -25.56
N ASN A 136 -6.53 -5.18 -24.36
CA ASN A 136 -7.88 -4.83 -23.92
C ASN A 136 -7.83 -3.57 -23.04
N PRO A 137 -7.69 -2.39 -23.66
CA PRO A 137 -7.59 -1.12 -22.93
C PRO A 137 -8.86 -0.80 -22.12
N GLU A 138 -10.04 -1.17 -22.60
CA GLU A 138 -11.32 -0.98 -21.91
C GLU A 138 -11.39 -1.78 -20.62
N GLY A 139 -10.93 -3.04 -20.65
CA GLY A 139 -10.82 -3.88 -19.45
C GLY A 139 -9.85 -3.31 -18.41
N ALA A 140 -8.74 -2.73 -18.84
CA ALA A 140 -7.83 -1.99 -17.96
C ALA A 140 -8.54 -0.80 -17.32
N ALA A 141 -9.22 0.00 -18.13
CA ALA A 141 -9.92 1.20 -17.66
C ALA A 141 -11.02 0.86 -16.66
N PHE A 142 -11.78 -0.22 -16.90
CA PHE A 142 -12.81 -0.70 -15.99
C PHE A 142 -12.22 -1.08 -14.62
N ILE A 143 -11.11 -1.82 -14.59
CA ILE A 143 -10.48 -2.22 -13.32
C ILE A 143 -9.86 -1.03 -12.57
N LEU A 144 -9.24 -0.09 -13.30
CA LEU A 144 -8.56 1.06 -12.71
C LEU A 144 -9.52 2.15 -12.23
N LEU A 145 -10.60 2.39 -12.98
CA LEU A 145 -11.53 3.50 -12.74
C LEU A 145 -12.88 3.04 -12.17
N ASN A 146 -13.13 1.73 -12.12
CA ASN A 146 -14.39 1.12 -11.71
C ASN A 146 -15.63 1.67 -12.44
N ARG A 147 -15.48 1.96 -13.74
CA ARG A 147 -16.56 2.44 -14.62
C ARG A 147 -16.32 2.04 -16.07
N THR A 148 -17.41 1.89 -16.83
CA THR A 148 -17.35 1.57 -18.26
C THR A 148 -16.99 2.81 -19.05
N VAL A 149 -15.84 2.76 -19.73
CA VAL A 149 -15.34 3.83 -20.59
C VAL A 149 -14.77 3.23 -21.86
N GLN A 150 -14.79 3.99 -22.94
CA GLN A 150 -13.99 3.68 -24.12
C GLN A 150 -12.54 4.03 -23.78
N ALA A 151 -11.59 3.18 -24.17
CA ALA A 151 -10.20 3.41 -23.84
C ALA A 151 -9.27 3.01 -24.98
N ARG A 152 -8.15 3.72 -25.11
CA ARG A 152 -7.05 3.30 -25.99
C ARG A 152 -5.71 3.57 -25.36
N TRP A 153 -4.72 2.76 -25.70
CA TRP A 153 -3.34 3.07 -25.41
C TRP A 153 -2.85 4.16 -26.37
N ALA A 154 -2.48 5.32 -25.83
CA ALA A 154 -1.99 6.45 -26.63
C ALA A 154 -0.45 6.45 -26.76
N ALA A 155 0.25 5.99 -25.72
CA ALA A 155 1.70 5.82 -25.64
C ALA A 155 2.05 4.86 -24.47
N ASP A 156 3.34 4.57 -24.25
CA ASP A 156 3.83 3.69 -23.19
C ASP A 156 3.27 4.06 -21.81
N GLY A 157 2.29 3.29 -21.35
CA GLY A 157 1.65 3.46 -20.05
C GLY A 157 0.58 4.55 -19.96
N LEU A 158 0.29 5.28 -21.05
CA LEU A 158 -0.78 6.28 -21.09
C LEU A 158 -2.06 5.70 -21.69
N LEU A 159 -3.08 5.56 -20.83
CA LEU A 159 -4.41 5.12 -21.20
C LEU A 159 -5.31 6.35 -21.40
N GLN A 160 -5.67 6.62 -22.64
CA GLN A 160 -6.66 7.65 -22.96
C GLN A 160 -8.06 7.05 -22.79
N THR A 161 -8.94 7.76 -22.10
CA THR A 161 -10.31 7.31 -21.83
C THR A 161 -11.33 8.35 -22.28
N TRP A 162 -12.51 7.87 -22.69
CA TRP A 162 -13.67 8.69 -23.03
C TRP A 162 -14.90 8.13 -22.33
N GLU A 163 -15.76 9.02 -21.87
CA GLU A 163 -16.99 8.63 -21.19
C GLU A 163 -17.98 8.02 -22.19
N CYS A 164 -18.54 6.87 -21.81
CA CYS A 164 -19.59 6.22 -22.57
C CYS A 164 -20.95 6.81 -22.18
N VAL A 165 -21.82 7.00 -23.18
CA VAL A 165 -23.23 7.31 -22.93
C VAL A 165 -23.99 5.98 -22.84
N PRO A 166 -24.74 5.71 -21.74
CA PRO A 166 -25.50 4.48 -21.62
C PRO A 166 -26.65 4.48 -22.62
N ILE A 167 -26.82 3.37 -23.34
CA ILE A 167 -27.93 3.16 -24.28
C ILE A 167 -28.74 1.96 -23.76
N PRO A 168 -30.05 2.12 -23.50
CA PRO A 168 -30.88 1.02 -23.08
C PRO A 168 -30.89 -0.09 -24.13
N MET A 169 -30.68 -1.34 -23.72
CA MET A 169 -30.66 -2.49 -24.64
C MET A 169 -31.96 -2.63 -25.44
N GLY A 170 -33.10 -2.17 -24.92
CA GLY A 170 -34.37 -2.14 -25.65
C GLY A 170 -34.40 -1.20 -26.86
N GLU A 171 -33.47 -0.25 -26.93
CA GLU A 171 -33.33 0.68 -28.07
C GLU A 171 -32.36 0.15 -29.14
N ILE A 172 -31.70 -0.98 -28.88
CA ILE A 172 -30.77 -1.62 -29.82
C ILE A 172 -31.53 -2.63 -30.66
N LYS A 173 -31.51 -2.43 -31.98
CA LYS A 173 -32.12 -3.34 -32.96
C LYS A 173 -31.04 -4.08 -33.72
N PHE A 174 -30.97 -5.39 -33.57
CA PHE A 174 -30.07 -6.22 -34.34
C PHE A 174 -30.44 -6.22 -35.82
N ARG A 175 -29.44 -6.31 -36.68
CA ARG A 175 -29.60 -6.31 -38.13
C ARG A 175 -29.11 -7.63 -38.70
N LYS A 176 -29.68 -8.00 -39.84
CA LYS A 176 -29.08 -9.03 -40.68
C LYS A 176 -27.83 -8.51 -41.40
N SER A 177 -26.76 -9.30 -41.36
CA SER A 177 -25.59 -9.21 -42.22
C SER A 177 -25.80 -10.06 -43.46
N LYS A 178 -25.35 -9.59 -44.61
CA LYS A 178 -25.32 -10.42 -45.83
C LYS A 178 -24.10 -11.33 -45.74
N LEU A 179 -24.30 -12.64 -45.78
CA LEU A 179 -23.21 -13.65 -45.74
C LEU A 179 -22.14 -13.45 -46.82
N THR A 180 -22.48 -12.77 -47.92
CA THR A 180 -21.54 -12.39 -48.98
C THR A 180 -20.39 -11.50 -48.50
N ASP A 181 -20.58 -10.77 -47.40
CA ASP A 181 -19.58 -9.88 -46.82
C ASP A 181 -18.70 -10.58 -45.76
N GLY A 182 -18.95 -11.86 -45.48
CA GLY A 182 -18.39 -12.59 -44.35
C GLY A 182 -19.07 -12.25 -43.02
N CYS A 183 -18.69 -12.96 -41.96
CA CYS A 183 -19.22 -12.73 -40.62
C CYS A 183 -18.38 -11.71 -39.86
N PHE A 184 -19.05 -10.87 -39.07
CA PHE A 184 -18.39 -9.88 -38.22
C PHE A 184 -18.15 -10.45 -36.83
N GLN A 185 -17.05 -10.04 -36.20
CA GLN A 185 -16.75 -10.45 -34.81
C GLN A 185 -17.72 -9.81 -33.81
N PHE A 186 -18.34 -8.70 -34.16
CA PHE A 186 -19.32 -7.96 -33.38
C PHE A 186 -20.67 -7.98 -34.08
N ALA A 187 -21.77 -7.96 -33.31
CA ALA A 187 -23.10 -8.09 -33.88
C ALA A 187 -23.55 -6.77 -34.53
N PRO A 188 -24.01 -6.78 -35.79
CA PRO A 188 -24.48 -5.57 -36.47
C PRO A 188 -25.81 -5.06 -35.87
N VAL A 189 -25.89 -3.76 -35.62
CA VAL A 189 -27.02 -3.12 -34.92
C VAL A 189 -27.39 -1.76 -35.51
N ASN A 190 -28.64 -1.37 -35.25
CA ASN A 190 -29.17 -0.02 -35.41
C ASN A 190 -29.66 0.48 -34.05
N THR A 191 -29.38 1.74 -33.75
CA THR A 191 -29.94 2.41 -32.57
C THR A 191 -30.00 3.92 -32.82
N THR A 192 -30.40 4.68 -31.81
CA THR A 192 -30.41 6.14 -31.84
C THR A 192 -29.52 6.65 -30.71
N ILE A 193 -28.49 7.41 -31.04
CA ILE A 193 -27.57 8.01 -30.06
C ILE A 193 -27.84 9.52 -30.04
N LEU A 194 -28.29 10.04 -28.89
CA LEU A 194 -28.57 11.47 -28.72
C LEU A 194 -29.51 12.05 -29.80
N GLY A 195 -30.54 11.27 -30.17
CA GLY A 195 -31.52 11.66 -31.19
C GLY A 195 -31.07 11.47 -32.65
N ARG A 196 -29.86 10.94 -32.89
CA ARG A 196 -29.36 10.66 -34.25
C ARG A 196 -29.33 9.17 -34.53
N PRO A 197 -29.74 8.71 -35.72
CA PRO A 197 -29.64 7.30 -36.08
C PRO A 197 -28.17 6.89 -36.14
N PHE A 198 -27.86 5.74 -35.53
CA PHE A 198 -26.55 5.13 -35.55
C PHE A 198 -26.64 3.71 -36.12
N THR A 199 -25.73 3.40 -37.03
CA THR A 199 -25.54 2.08 -37.61
C THR A 199 -24.11 1.66 -37.31
N GLY A 200 -23.95 0.49 -36.70
CA GLY A 200 -22.63 -0.02 -36.35
C GLY A 200 -22.71 -1.44 -35.84
N PHE A 201 -21.84 -1.75 -34.89
CA PHE A 201 -21.66 -3.08 -34.34
C PHE A 201 -21.59 -3.05 -32.81
N LEU A 202 -22.13 -4.06 -32.15
CA LEU A 202 -22.10 -4.24 -30.70
C LEU A 202 -21.16 -5.39 -30.33
N ASP A 203 -20.17 -5.10 -29.49
CA ASP A 203 -19.27 -6.11 -28.95
C ASP A 203 -19.99 -6.97 -27.89
N PRO A 204 -20.07 -8.30 -28.05
CA PRO A 204 -20.74 -9.19 -27.09
C PRO A 204 -20.09 -9.27 -25.72
N VAL A 205 -18.81 -8.90 -25.60
CA VAL A 205 -18.06 -8.96 -24.34
C VAL A 205 -18.14 -7.64 -23.59
N THR A 206 -17.87 -6.52 -24.27
CA THR A 206 -17.80 -5.21 -23.63
C THR A 206 -19.13 -4.45 -23.65
N LEU A 207 -20.09 -4.87 -24.49
CA LEU A 207 -21.35 -4.17 -24.75
C LEU A 207 -21.16 -2.73 -25.25
N VAL A 208 -20.01 -2.43 -25.85
CA VAL A 208 -19.70 -1.13 -26.44
C VAL A 208 -20.09 -1.13 -27.92
N LEU A 209 -20.69 -0.02 -28.37
CA LEU A 209 -20.98 0.22 -29.78
C LEU A 209 -19.75 0.74 -30.50
N SER A 210 -19.47 0.17 -31.67
CA SER A 210 -18.40 0.57 -32.58
C SER A 210 -18.98 0.84 -33.97
N ASP A 211 -18.36 1.73 -34.73
CA ASP A 211 -18.67 1.96 -36.14
C ASP A 211 -18.16 0.84 -37.05
N THR A 212 -17.17 0.08 -36.57
CA THR A 212 -16.44 -0.93 -37.32
C THR A 212 -16.34 -2.24 -36.54
N SER A 213 -16.27 -3.36 -37.28
CA SER A 213 -16.02 -4.68 -36.71
C SER A 213 -15.04 -5.46 -37.59
N PRO A 214 -14.04 -6.14 -37.00
CA PRO A 214 -13.21 -7.08 -37.74
C PRO A 214 -14.07 -8.20 -38.34
N LYS A 215 -13.67 -8.67 -39.52
CA LYS A 215 -14.27 -9.87 -40.12
C LYS A 215 -13.66 -11.13 -39.51
N GLY A 216 -14.39 -12.23 -39.57
CA GLY A 216 -13.94 -13.54 -39.10
C GLY A 216 -14.70 -14.71 -39.73
N PRO A 217 -14.27 -15.95 -39.45
CA PRO A 217 -14.94 -17.16 -39.90
C PRO A 217 -16.38 -17.26 -39.36
N CYS A 218 -17.32 -17.55 -40.26
CA CYS A 218 -18.74 -17.62 -39.90
C CYS A 218 -19.06 -18.77 -38.94
N GLU A 219 -18.30 -19.87 -38.98
CA GLU A 219 -18.46 -20.99 -38.06
C GLU A 219 -18.30 -20.56 -36.59
N LYS A 220 -17.52 -19.49 -36.36
CA LYS A 220 -17.26 -18.97 -35.02
C LYS A 220 -18.14 -17.78 -34.67
N PHE A 221 -18.43 -16.91 -35.64
CA PHE A 221 -19.02 -15.61 -35.36
C PHE A 221 -20.48 -15.48 -35.79
N GLN A 222 -21.08 -16.46 -36.47
CA GLN A 222 -22.48 -16.39 -36.88
C GLN A 222 -23.43 -16.09 -35.70
N ILE A 223 -23.20 -16.72 -34.55
CA ILE A 223 -24.00 -16.55 -33.34
C ILE A 223 -23.20 -15.79 -32.29
N HIS A 224 -23.75 -14.67 -31.81
CA HIS A 224 -23.18 -13.90 -30.71
C HIS A 224 -23.96 -14.17 -29.42
N TYR A 225 -23.25 -14.33 -28.30
CA TYR A 225 -23.85 -14.49 -26.98
C TYR A 225 -23.59 -13.25 -26.14
N PHE A 226 -24.65 -12.67 -25.61
CA PHE A 226 -24.60 -11.47 -24.78
C PHE A 226 -24.93 -11.81 -23.34
N ARG A 227 -24.25 -11.14 -22.41
CA ARG A 227 -24.51 -11.25 -20.96
C ARG A 227 -24.79 -9.88 -20.40
N ILE A 228 -26.03 -9.63 -20.00
CA ILE A 228 -26.44 -8.36 -19.38
C ILE A 228 -26.72 -8.63 -17.90
N PRO A 229 -26.22 -7.80 -16.97
CA PRO A 229 -26.60 -7.91 -15.57
C PRO A 229 -28.11 -7.66 -15.41
N LEU A 230 -28.78 -8.47 -14.59
CA LEU A 230 -30.15 -8.17 -14.17
C LEU A 230 -30.16 -6.87 -13.34
N GLN A 231 -31.29 -6.17 -13.32
CA GLN A 231 -31.41 -4.91 -12.57
C GLN A 231 -31.05 -5.09 -11.08
N GLU A 232 -30.63 -4.00 -10.44
CA GLU A 232 -30.22 -3.99 -9.03
C GLU A 232 -31.31 -4.63 -8.15
N GLY A 233 -30.97 -5.75 -7.52
CA GLY A 233 -31.85 -6.49 -6.60
C GLY A 233 -32.13 -7.94 -7.00
N GLU A 234 -32.00 -8.30 -8.29
CA GLU A 234 -32.35 -9.65 -8.77
C GLU A 234 -31.18 -10.63 -8.85
N GLY A 235 -29.94 -10.17 -8.62
CA GLY A 235 -28.75 -11.02 -8.52
C GLY A 235 -28.64 -12.07 -9.63
N GLY A 236 -28.14 -11.70 -10.80
CA GLY A 236 -27.94 -12.66 -11.88
C GLY A 236 -27.59 -12.03 -13.23
N TRP A 237 -27.46 -12.87 -14.25
CA TRP A 237 -27.15 -12.47 -15.61
C TRP A 237 -28.25 -12.97 -16.55
N LYS A 238 -28.73 -12.08 -17.42
CA LYS A 238 -29.55 -12.49 -18.56
C LYS A 238 -28.64 -12.81 -19.73
N VAL A 239 -28.76 -14.04 -20.24
CA VAL A 239 -28.06 -14.49 -21.44
C VAL A 239 -29.03 -14.59 -22.59
N PHE A 240 -28.68 -13.98 -23.72
CA PHE A 240 -29.40 -14.15 -24.97
C PHE A 240 -28.38 -14.28 -26.10
N SER A 241 -28.80 -14.91 -27.18
CA SER A 241 -27.99 -14.99 -28.39
C SER A 241 -28.60 -14.16 -29.51
N VAL A 242 -27.81 -13.90 -30.55
CA VAL A 242 -28.23 -13.24 -31.79
C VAL A 242 -27.56 -13.96 -32.96
N ASP A 243 -28.35 -14.37 -33.95
CA ASP A 243 -27.81 -14.84 -35.22
C ASP A 243 -27.69 -13.66 -36.19
N GLN A 244 -26.47 -13.35 -36.61
CA GLN A 244 -26.22 -12.20 -37.48
C GLN A 244 -26.79 -12.38 -38.90
N THR A 245 -27.14 -13.60 -39.33
CA THR A 245 -27.72 -13.85 -40.66
C THR A 245 -29.21 -13.55 -40.70
N THR A 246 -29.92 -13.80 -39.61
CA THR A 246 -31.35 -13.50 -39.48
C THR A 246 -31.58 -12.11 -38.90
N GLY A 247 -30.66 -11.64 -38.05
CA GLY A 247 -30.83 -10.43 -37.25
C GLY A 247 -31.83 -10.61 -36.11
N GLU A 248 -32.28 -11.84 -35.85
CA GLU A 248 -33.18 -12.18 -34.76
C GLU A 248 -32.35 -12.48 -33.51
N ALA A 249 -32.83 -12.02 -32.35
CA ALA A 249 -32.29 -12.41 -31.06
C ALA A 249 -33.06 -13.66 -30.56
N PRO A 250 -32.45 -14.86 -30.56
CA PRO A 250 -33.05 -15.99 -29.88
C PRO A 250 -33.40 -15.71 -28.42
N THR A 251 -34.56 -16.25 -28.06
CA THR A 251 -35.09 -16.49 -26.72
C THR A 251 -34.00 -16.79 -25.68
N ASN A 252 -34.21 -16.26 -24.47
CA ASN A 252 -33.39 -16.50 -23.27
C ASN A 252 -32.71 -17.88 -23.30
N VAL A 253 -31.38 -17.87 -23.28
CA VAL A 253 -30.61 -19.10 -23.12
C VAL A 253 -30.62 -19.42 -21.61
N PRO A 254 -31.03 -20.64 -21.20
CA PRO A 254 -31.07 -21.02 -19.79
C PRO A 254 -29.70 -20.96 -19.11
#